data_AF-A0A1Q9NTU6-F1
#
_entry.id   AF-A0A1Q9NTU6-F1
#
_cell.length_a   1.000
_cell.length_b   1.000
_cell.length_c   1.000
_cell.angle_alpha   90.00
_cell.angle_beta   90.00
_cell.angle_gamma   90.00
#
_symmetry.space_group_name_H-M   'P 1'
#
loop_
_entity.id
_entity.type
_entity.pdbx_description
1 polymer ?
#
loop_
_entity_poly.entity_id
_entity_poly.type
_entity_poly.pdbx_seq_one_letter_code
_entity_poly.pdbx_strand_id
1 'polypeptide(L)'
;MKVAYIVNGPNAGWYKIGQMVLPQLEENRHGVEVVGMFFFDDNTWMLRKGEPYGERLSKIAKETGMLLMMCDQCANSRNLAKKVSDNNFDPIDTVEGVKVGCFPDLYKALSGNMPDQVITF
;
A
#
# COMPACT_ATOMS: atom_id res chain seq x y z
N MET A 1 -17.16 4.93 -7.97
CA MET A 1 -16.82 5.24 -6.57
C MET A 1 -15.37 4.88 -6.35
N LYS A 2 -14.60 5.77 -5.70
CA LYS A 2 -13.18 5.66 -5.40
C LYS A 2 -12.96 5.34 -3.93
N VAL A 3 -12.07 4.41 -3.63
CA VAL A 3 -11.76 4.00 -2.26
C VAL A 3 -10.26 4.02 -1.99
N ALA A 4 -9.88 4.38 -0.78
CA ALA A 4 -8.54 4.17 -0.26
C ALA A 4 -8.58 3.21 0.94
N TYR A 5 -7.61 2.30 1.01
CA TYR A 5 -7.53 1.31 2.09
C TYR A 5 -6.45 1.67 3.12
N ILE A 6 -6.82 1.63 4.39
CA ILE A 6 -5.89 1.66 5.53
C ILE A 6 -5.78 0.23 6.05
N VAL A 7 -4.59 -0.35 5.98
CA VAL A 7 -4.32 -1.76 6.30
C VAL A 7 -3.56 -1.83 7.62
N ASN A 8 -4.29 -1.86 8.75
CA ASN A 8 -3.71 -1.83 10.10
C ASN A 8 -4.14 -2.99 11.00
N GLY A 9 -5.12 -3.78 10.58
CA GLY A 9 -5.60 -4.95 11.29
C GLY A 9 -4.61 -6.11 11.23
N PRO A 10 -4.69 -7.05 12.19
CA PRO A 10 -3.87 -8.25 12.18
C PRO A 10 -4.13 -9.04 10.90
N ASN A 11 -3.05 -9.46 10.22
CA ASN A 11 -3.12 -10.25 8.99
C ASN A 11 -3.86 -9.58 7.81
N ALA A 12 -4.24 -8.31 7.91
CA ALA A 12 -5.06 -7.63 6.91
C ALA A 12 -4.38 -7.57 5.53
N GLY A 13 -3.05 -7.45 5.48
CA GLY A 13 -2.26 -7.49 4.26
C GLY A 13 -2.46 -8.80 3.51
N TRP A 14 -1.89 -9.91 3.99
CA TRP A 14 -1.94 -11.16 3.23
C TRP A 14 -3.37 -11.74 3.11
N TYR A 15 -4.22 -11.59 4.14
CA TYR A 15 -5.55 -12.18 4.13
C TYR A 15 -6.56 -11.31 3.38
N LYS A 16 -6.89 -10.10 3.90
CA LYS A 16 -7.93 -9.25 3.29
C LYS A 16 -7.46 -8.67 1.96
N ILE A 17 -6.24 -8.15 1.88
CA ILE A 17 -5.72 -7.65 0.59
C ILE A 17 -5.34 -8.83 -0.32
N GLY A 18 -4.46 -9.72 0.13
CA GLY A 18 -3.87 -10.76 -0.71
C GLY A 18 -4.85 -11.86 -1.17
N GLN A 19 -5.75 -12.32 -0.30
CA GLN A 19 -6.69 -13.41 -0.64
C GLN A 19 -8.08 -12.94 -1.06
N MET A 20 -8.47 -11.70 -0.75
CA MET A 20 -9.81 -11.20 -1.09
C MET A 20 -9.78 -10.07 -2.13
N VAL A 21 -9.15 -8.94 -1.83
CA VAL A 21 -9.17 -7.75 -2.71
C VAL A 21 -8.35 -7.96 -3.98
N LEU A 22 -7.14 -8.50 -3.87
CA LEU A 22 -6.22 -8.67 -4.99
C LEU A 22 -6.81 -9.54 -6.13
N PRO A 23 -7.36 -10.76 -5.87
CA PRO A 23 -8.01 -11.54 -6.93
C PRO A 23 -9.19 -10.79 -7.59
N GLN A 24 -9.95 -9.99 -6.82
CA GLN A 24 -11.04 -9.20 -7.37
C GLN A 24 -10.56 -8.08 -8.31
N LEU A 25 -9.40 -7.49 -8.02
CA LEU A 25 -8.77 -6.49 -8.89
C LEU A 25 -8.24 -7.15 -10.17
N GLU A 26 -7.57 -8.30 -10.07
CA GLU A 26 -7.05 -9.04 -11.22
C GLU A 26 -8.17 -9.51 -12.16
N GLU A 27 -9.29 -9.96 -11.59
CA GLU A 27 -10.47 -10.39 -12.35
C GLU A 27 -11.37 -9.22 -12.79
N ASN A 28 -10.96 -7.98 -12.51
CA ASN A 28 -11.70 -6.75 -12.80
C ASN A 28 -13.17 -6.77 -12.33
N ARG A 29 -13.42 -7.36 -11.15
CA ARG A 29 -14.76 -7.51 -10.54
C ARG A 29 -14.90 -6.87 -9.16
N HIS A 30 -13.91 -6.09 -8.73
CA HIS A 30 -13.94 -5.43 -7.42
C HIS A 30 -15.09 -4.42 -7.29
N GLY A 31 -15.50 -3.81 -8.40
CA GLY A 31 -16.68 -2.93 -8.47
C GLY A 31 -16.46 -1.49 -8.01
N VAL A 32 -15.26 -1.15 -7.53
CA VAL A 32 -14.84 0.20 -7.15
C VAL A 32 -13.43 0.47 -7.64
N GLU A 33 -13.09 1.74 -7.83
CA GLU A 33 -11.74 2.17 -8.17
C GLU A 33 -10.93 2.30 -6.87
N VAL A 34 -9.82 1.56 -6.76
CA VAL A 34 -8.92 1.67 -5.60
C VAL A 34 -7.84 2.68 -5.94
N VAL A 35 -7.84 3.83 -5.26
CA VAL A 35 -6.89 4.93 -5.53
C VAL A 35 -5.61 4.82 -4.70
N GLY A 36 -5.65 4.07 -3.60
CA GLY A 36 -4.46 3.82 -2.79
C GLY A 36 -4.66 2.83 -1.65
N MET A 37 -3.54 2.29 -1.17
CA MET A 37 -3.45 1.42 0.00
C MET A 37 -2.28 1.86 0.88
N PHE A 38 -2.52 2.02 2.19
CA PHE A 38 -1.52 2.41 3.17
C PHE A 38 -1.36 1.32 4.24
N PHE A 39 -0.17 0.74 4.33
CA PHE A 39 0.14 -0.43 5.15
C PHE A 39 0.85 -0.05 6.46
N PHE A 40 0.34 -0.60 7.56
CA PHE A 40 0.86 -0.42 8.92
C PHE A 40 1.36 -1.73 9.52
N ASP A 41 2.22 -1.61 10.53
CA ASP A 41 2.76 -2.72 11.32
C ASP A 41 3.29 -3.85 10.43
N ASP A 42 2.92 -5.10 10.72
CA ASP A 42 3.40 -6.28 10.00
C ASP A 42 2.82 -6.39 8.59
N ASN A 43 1.77 -5.63 8.27
CA ASN A 43 1.19 -5.64 6.94
C ASN A 43 2.17 -5.06 5.90
N THR A 44 3.19 -4.29 6.31
CA THR A 44 4.24 -3.81 5.42
C THR A 44 5.05 -4.95 4.79
N TRP A 45 5.18 -6.11 5.46
CA TRP A 45 5.92 -7.24 4.90
C TRP A 45 5.32 -7.76 3.61
N MET A 46 4.01 -7.60 3.38
CA MET A 46 3.38 -7.97 2.12
C MET A 46 4.02 -7.25 0.92
N LEU A 47 4.59 -6.06 1.12
CA LEU A 47 5.23 -5.25 0.07
C LEU A 47 6.75 -5.47 0.00
N ARG A 48 7.31 -6.42 0.75
CA ARG A 48 8.71 -6.83 0.63
C ARG A 48 8.95 -7.47 -0.74
N LYS A 49 10.09 -7.16 -1.34
CA LYS A 49 10.53 -7.74 -2.62
C LYS A 49 10.50 -9.26 -2.55
N GLY A 50 9.94 -9.90 -3.58
CA GLY A 50 9.81 -11.35 -3.66
C GLY A 50 8.56 -11.94 -2.98
N GLU A 51 7.76 -11.13 -2.28
CA GLU A 51 6.50 -11.61 -1.70
C GLU A 51 5.42 -11.79 -2.78
N PRO A 52 4.82 -13.00 -2.94
CA PRO A 52 3.93 -13.30 -4.07
C PRO A 52 2.75 -12.35 -4.22
N TYR A 53 2.12 -11.96 -3.11
CA TYR A 53 0.98 -11.03 -3.14
C TYR A 53 1.42 -9.60 -3.45
N GLY A 54 2.55 -9.15 -2.91
CA GLY A 54 3.10 -7.82 -3.19
C GLY A 54 3.49 -7.65 -4.65
N GLU A 55 4.15 -8.65 -5.24
CA GLU A 55 4.59 -8.63 -6.65
C GLU A 55 3.43 -8.61 -7.65
N ARG A 56 2.27 -9.16 -7.25
CA ARG A 56 1.04 -9.10 -8.04
C ARG A 56 0.35 -7.76 -7.87
N LEU A 57 0.23 -7.29 -6.63
CA LEU A 57 -0.40 -6.01 -6.32
C LEU A 57 0.36 -4.83 -6.96
N SER A 58 1.69 -4.87 -6.99
CA SER A 58 2.53 -3.81 -7.59
C SER A 58 2.28 -3.65 -9.10
N LYS A 59 2.02 -4.75 -9.82
CA LYS A 59 1.68 -4.71 -11.26
C LYS A 59 0.36 -3.97 -11.49
N ILE A 60 -0.67 -4.31 -10.71
CA ILE A 60 -1.96 -3.63 -10.78
C ILE A 60 -1.80 -2.16 -10.40
N ALA A 61 -1.01 -1.86 -9.37
CA ALA A 61 -0.74 -0.48 -8.97
C ALA A 61 -0.08 0.34 -10.09
N LYS A 62 0.86 -0.26 -10.82
CA LYS A 62 1.52 0.35 -11.97
C LYS A 62 0.56 0.60 -13.14
N GLU A 63 -0.35 -0.33 -13.40
CA GLU A 63 -1.35 -0.22 -14.49
C GLU A 63 -2.46 0.80 -14.18
N THR A 64 -2.88 0.86 -12.93
CA THR A 64 -4.02 1.70 -12.49
C THR A 64 -3.60 3.07 -11.95
N GLY A 65 -2.32 3.26 -11.64
CA GLY A 65 -1.83 4.44 -10.94
C GLY A 65 -2.18 4.47 -9.44
N MET A 66 -2.65 3.34 -8.89
CA MET A 66 -2.96 3.20 -7.46
C MET A 66 -1.72 3.41 -6.60
N LEU A 67 -1.85 4.19 -5.52
CA LEU A 67 -0.78 4.39 -4.55
C LEU A 67 -0.57 3.13 -3.69
N LEU A 68 0.66 2.64 -3.60
CA LEU A 68 1.08 1.71 -2.55
C LEU A 68 2.02 2.45 -1.59
N MET A 69 1.66 2.51 -0.31
CA MET A 69 2.46 3.20 0.70
C MET A 69 2.63 2.35 1.96
N MET A 70 3.81 2.41 2.58
CA MET A 70 4.08 1.87 3.91
C MET A 70 4.31 2.99 4.91
N CYS A 71 3.84 2.80 6.14
CA CYS A 71 4.15 3.70 7.24
C CYS A 71 5.68 3.76 7.45
N ASP A 72 6.21 4.97 7.54
CA ASP A 72 7.65 5.24 7.65
C ASP A 72 8.31 4.53 8.83
N GLN A 73 7.74 4.64 10.03
CA GLN A 73 8.28 4.00 11.24
C GLN A 73 8.12 2.48 11.20
N CYS A 74 7.01 1.98 10.66
CA CYS A 74 6.77 0.54 10.52
C CYS A 74 7.75 -0.10 9.53
N ALA A 75 7.99 0.56 8.39
CA ALA A 75 8.92 0.09 7.37
C ALA A 75 10.38 0.18 7.86
N ASN A 76 10.78 1.29 8.49
CA ASN A 76 12.14 1.47 9.00
C ASN A 76 12.48 0.43 10.08
N SER A 77 11.57 0.19 11.03
CA SER A 77 11.78 -0.84 12.08
C SER A 77 11.83 -2.27 11.54
N ARG A 78 11.37 -2.50 10.31
CA ARG A 78 11.33 -3.82 9.64
C ARG A 78 12.37 -3.98 8.53
N ASN A 79 13.33 -3.06 8.43
CA ASN A 79 14.35 -3.04 7.36
C ASN A 79 13.75 -2.97 5.94
N LEU A 80 12.61 -2.31 5.78
CA LEU A 80 11.97 -2.05 4.48
C LEU A 80 12.09 -0.59 4.05
N ALA A 81 12.72 0.24 4.87
CA ALA A 81 13.02 1.62 4.55
C ALA A 81 14.36 2.05 5.15
N LYS A 82 14.99 3.04 4.53
CA LYS A 82 16.20 3.69 5.03
C LYS A 82 15.93 5.17 5.25
N LYS A 83 16.26 5.70 6.43
CA LYS A 83 16.17 7.14 6.72
C LYS A 83 17.14 7.91 5.81
N VAL A 84 16.62 8.91 5.09
CA VAL A 84 17.40 9.80 4.21
C VAL A 84 17.62 11.15 4.88
N SER A 85 16.58 11.68 5.52
CA SER A 85 16.62 12.91 6.32
C SER A 85 15.59 12.83 7.44
N ASP A 86 15.44 13.89 8.23
CA ASP A 86 14.36 13.94 9.21
C ASP A 86 12.99 13.80 8.55
N ASN A 87 12.19 12.87 9.10
CA ASN A 87 10.87 12.47 8.61
C ASN A 87 10.81 12.07 7.12
N ASN A 88 11.94 11.61 6.54
CA ASN A 88 11.98 11.16 5.15
C ASN A 88 12.75 9.85 5.00
N PHE A 89 12.16 8.91 4.28
CA PHE A 89 12.63 7.54 4.16
C PHE A 89 12.49 7.05 2.72
N ASP A 90 13.54 6.40 2.21
CA ASP A 90 13.48 5.70 0.93
C ASP A 90 13.10 4.23 1.15
N PRO A 91 12.24 3.64 0.31
CA PRO A 91 11.97 2.21 0.33
C PRO A 91 13.24 1.42 0.01
N ILE A 92 13.49 0.33 0.75
CA ILE A 92 14.54 -0.65 0.46
C ILE A 92 13.96 -2.05 0.52
N ASP A 93 14.43 -2.95 -0.35
CA ASP A 93 13.95 -4.34 -0.39
C ASP A 93 12.42 -4.48 -0.51
N THR A 94 11.78 -3.56 -1.22
CA THR A 94 10.33 -3.57 -1.51
C THR A 94 10.04 -3.92 -2.97
N VAL A 95 8.79 -4.25 -3.26
CA VAL A 95 8.29 -4.33 -4.64
C VAL A 95 8.31 -2.94 -5.31
N GLU A 96 8.31 -2.92 -6.65
CA GLU A 96 8.38 -1.69 -7.45
C GLU A 96 7.20 -0.75 -7.15
N GLY A 97 7.45 0.56 -7.14
CA GLY A 97 6.41 1.59 -7.03
C GLY A 97 5.89 1.88 -5.62
N VAL A 98 6.38 1.17 -4.59
CA VAL A 98 6.02 1.44 -3.20
C VAL A 98 6.64 2.75 -2.73
N LYS A 99 5.86 3.54 -1.98
CA LYS A 99 6.33 4.72 -1.26
C LYS A 99 6.42 4.43 0.24
N VAL A 100 7.28 5.17 0.92
CA VAL A 100 7.35 5.17 2.39
C VAL A 100 7.04 6.58 2.86
N GLY A 101 6.16 6.72 3.85
CA GLY A 101 5.75 8.03 4.33
C GLY A 101 4.76 7.99 5.48
N CYS A 102 4.28 9.17 5.85
CA CYS A 102 3.29 9.36 6.90
C CYS A 102 1.99 9.96 6.33
N PHE A 103 1.03 10.29 7.19
CA PHE A 103 -0.26 10.82 6.77
C PHE A 103 -0.19 12.09 5.90
N PRO A 104 0.70 13.07 6.16
CA PRO A 104 0.85 14.22 5.25
C PRO A 104 1.22 13.81 3.83
N ASP A 105 2.06 12.78 3.66
CA ASP A 105 2.45 12.24 2.36
C ASP A 105 1.29 11.52 1.68
N LEU A 106 0.49 10.77 2.44
CA LEU A 106 -0.74 10.15 1.96
C LEU A 106 -1.72 11.21 1.42
N TYR A 107 -2.00 12.26 2.19
CA TYR A 107 -2.91 13.33 1.79
C TYR A 107 -2.40 14.06 0.55
N LYS A 108 -1.10 14.35 0.49
CA LYS A 108 -0.47 14.96 -0.68
C LYS A 108 -0.54 14.05 -1.91
N ALA A 109 -0.33 12.75 -1.75
CA ALA A 109 -0.37 11.79 -2.84
C ALA A 109 -1.78 11.58 -3.40
N LEU A 110 -2.81 11.62 -2.54
CA LEU A 110 -4.20 11.41 -2.93
C LEU A 110 -4.95 12.70 -3.28
N SER A 111 -4.39 13.89 -3.05
CA SER A 111 -5.11 15.16 -3.30
C SER A 111 -5.53 15.36 -4.77
N GLY A 112 -4.76 14.83 -5.72
CA GLY A 112 -5.10 14.82 -7.14
C GLY A 112 -6.04 13.68 -7.56
N ASN A 113 -6.29 12.71 -6.69
CA ASN A 113 -7.15 11.55 -6.93
C ASN A 113 -7.90 11.13 -5.64
N MET A 114 -8.71 12.05 -5.11
CA MET A 114 -9.35 11.89 -3.81
C MET A 114 -10.30 10.68 -3.78
N PRO A 115 -10.26 9.85 -2.72
CA PRO A 115 -11.23 8.79 -2.53
C PRO A 115 -12.59 9.35 -2.08
N ASP A 116 -13.67 8.70 -2.48
CA ASP A 116 -15.01 8.93 -1.93
C ASP A 116 -15.15 8.34 -0.53
N GLN A 117 -14.43 7.24 -0.25
CA GLN A 117 -14.42 6.57 1.06
C GLN A 117 -13.03 6.06 1.45
N VAL A 118 -12.75 6.08 2.76
CA VAL A 118 -11.58 5.43 3.35
C VAL A 118 -12.07 4.22 4.14
N ILE A 119 -11.60 3.03 3.78
CA ILE A 119 -11.98 1.76 4.41
C ILE A 119 -10.78 1.23 5.18
N THR A 120 -10.99 0.86 6.44
CA THR A 120 -9.93 0.32 7.30
C THR A 120 -10.14 -1.18 7.51
N PHE A 121 -9.05 -1.94 7.41
CA PHE A 121 -9.02 -3.39 7.58
C PHE A 121 -8.23 -3.79 8.80
#